data_AF-A0A4Z1C5E2-F1
#
_entry.id   AF-A0A4Z1C5E2-F1
#
_cell.length_a   1.000
_cell.length_b   1.000
_cell.length_c   1.000
_cell.angle_alpha   90.00
_cell.angle_beta   90.00
_cell.angle_gamma   90.00
#
_symmetry.space_group_name_H-M   'P 1'
#
loop_
_entity.id
_entity.type
_entity.pdbx_description
1 polymer ?
#
loop_
_entity_poly.entity_id
_entity_poly.type
_entity_poly.pdbx_seq_one_letter_code
_entity_poly.pdbx_strand_id
1 'polypeptide(L)'
;MKPLFHGHILTASALALAVGLGSAGAQQVVDPANSDLPPEVSEQAQEAAEANRPLGADAAQAEAAQVMPGSFADLAEQVSPAVVNITTTSVVSQPTGGPGFPEGSPFSDLFREFGMPGIPGGPEGGPTQRSPQRSNSLGSGFVISADGYIVTNNHVIEGADQIEVEFYAGERLPAEVVGTDPNTDVALLKVESDEAIPFVTFGDSDSARVGDWVLALGNPLGQGFSASSGIVSARNRELSGTYDDYLQTDAAINRGNSGGPLFNLDGEVIGVNTAILSPNGGSIGIGFSMASNVVSQVVSQLQEFGETRRGWLGVMIQDLTPEMAEAMGLQASSGAMITDVPEGPAREAGLQTGDVITRFDGSEVEDTRGLVRRVAEAPAGETVQVVVMRDGDEQVLDVTLGRRETAEGEAPVAAEEPAETDVLGMSVTALTPEMAAELGAARDARGLVITEVDPEGPAADKGLSPGDIITDVNQQAVTSVADLEARVAEAREAGRQSVLMLIRRGGDPLFVALPLSAESEGEAE
;
A
#
# COMPACT_ATOMS: atom_id res chain seq x y z
N MET A 1 -12.70 13.16 82.23
CA MET A 1 -12.14 12.25 81.20
C MET A 1 -12.61 10.83 81.51
N LYS A 2 -13.19 10.10 80.55
CA LYS A 2 -13.83 8.77 80.76
C LYS A 2 -13.12 7.69 79.94
N PRO A 3 -12.92 6.49 80.50
CA PRO A 3 -12.80 5.23 79.75
C PRO A 3 -13.95 4.26 80.11
N LEU A 4 -14.49 3.50 79.15
CA LEU A 4 -15.42 2.37 79.39
C LEU A 4 -15.36 1.28 78.28
N PHE A 5 -14.86 0.10 78.66
CA PHE A 5 -15.25 -1.29 78.32
C PHE A 5 -15.66 -1.79 76.90
N HIS A 6 -15.00 -2.90 76.50
CA HIS A 6 -15.48 -4.26 76.11
C HIS A 6 -16.92 -4.47 75.54
N GLY A 7 -17.19 -5.44 74.65
CA GLY A 7 -16.49 -6.72 74.45
C GLY A 7 -16.99 -7.62 73.28
N HIS A 8 -16.84 -8.95 73.44
CA HIS A 8 -16.79 -10.00 72.40
C HIS A 8 -18.13 -10.49 71.81
N ILE A 9 -18.05 -11.32 70.75
CA ILE A 9 -18.60 -12.71 70.71
C ILE A 9 -17.93 -13.55 69.59
N LEU A 10 -17.79 -14.87 69.82
CA LEU A 10 -17.29 -15.85 68.85
C LEU A 10 -18.44 -16.47 68.02
N THR A 11 -18.10 -17.04 66.85
CA THR A 11 -18.50 -18.43 66.53
C THR A 11 -17.61 -19.03 65.44
N ALA A 12 -17.32 -20.34 65.56
CA ALA A 12 -16.68 -21.14 64.53
C ALA A 12 -17.67 -22.18 63.99
N SER A 13 -17.53 -22.60 62.73
CA SER A 13 -17.93 -23.95 62.28
C SER A 13 -17.34 -24.33 60.93
N ALA A 14 -16.96 -25.61 60.88
CA ALA A 14 -16.69 -26.51 59.75
C ALA A 14 -17.46 -26.22 58.44
N LEU A 15 -17.05 -26.67 57.25
CA LEU A 15 -16.71 -28.06 56.90
C LEU A 15 -16.15 -28.11 55.45
N ALA A 16 -15.38 -29.14 55.11
CA ALA A 16 -14.84 -29.34 53.77
C ALA A 16 -15.85 -29.94 52.78
N LEU A 17 -15.63 -29.73 51.49
CA LEU A 17 -15.69 -30.82 50.49
C LEU A 17 -14.67 -30.56 49.38
N ALA A 18 -14.22 -31.63 48.71
CA ALA A 18 -13.12 -31.61 47.75
C ALA A 18 -13.47 -32.41 46.47
N VAL A 19 -12.56 -32.34 45.50
CA VAL A 19 -12.45 -33.17 44.28
C VAL A 19 -13.29 -32.73 43.07
N GLY A 20 -12.60 -32.57 41.93
CA GLY A 20 -13.16 -32.32 40.60
C GLY A 20 -12.04 -32.19 39.55
N LEU A 21 -11.46 -33.32 39.13
CA LEU A 21 -10.48 -33.39 38.04
C LEU A 21 -11.18 -33.57 36.68
N GLY A 22 -10.64 -32.96 35.63
CA GLY A 22 -11.09 -33.10 34.24
C GLY A 22 -12.22 -32.13 33.86
N SER A 23 -12.28 -31.59 32.64
CA SER A 23 -11.71 -32.09 31.38
C SER A 23 -11.32 -30.95 30.43
N ALA A 24 -10.40 -31.23 29.50
CA ALA A 24 -10.03 -30.30 28.43
C ALA A 24 -11.20 -30.08 27.44
N GLY A 25 -11.33 -28.86 26.94
CA GLY A 25 -12.17 -28.50 25.80
C GLY A 25 -11.37 -27.54 24.92
N ALA A 26 -11.29 -27.82 23.62
CA ALA A 26 -10.37 -27.15 22.71
C ALA A 26 -10.68 -25.64 22.59
N GLN A 27 -9.65 -24.80 22.75
CA GLN A 27 -9.64 -23.49 22.11
C GLN A 27 -9.20 -23.68 20.66
N GLN A 28 -9.88 -23.00 19.73
CA GLN A 28 -9.56 -23.07 18.31
C GLN A 28 -8.10 -22.63 18.09
N VAL A 29 -7.35 -23.44 17.34
CA VAL A 29 -6.09 -23.02 16.76
C VAL A 29 -6.46 -21.94 15.72
N VAL A 30 -5.99 -20.72 15.95
CA VAL A 30 -5.99 -19.68 14.92
C VAL A 30 -4.71 -19.91 14.14
N ASP A 31 -4.83 -20.25 12.85
CA ASP A 31 -3.66 -20.46 12.00
C ASP A 31 -2.81 -19.18 11.92
N PRO A 32 -1.50 -19.24 12.20
CA PRO A 32 -0.60 -18.12 12.03
C PRO A 32 -0.23 -17.97 10.54
N ALA A 33 -1.17 -17.45 9.74
CA ALA A 33 -0.91 -17.02 8.38
C ALA A 33 -0.08 -15.71 8.35
N ASN A 34 1.18 -15.80 8.79
CA ASN A 34 2.33 -15.00 8.36
C ASN A 34 3.56 -15.45 9.15
N SER A 35 4.53 -16.08 8.49
CA SER A 35 5.78 -16.52 9.11
C SER A 35 6.98 -16.31 8.20
N ASP A 36 7.37 -15.04 7.99
CA ASP A 36 8.74 -14.63 7.61
C ASP A 36 9.78 -14.90 8.72
N LEU A 37 9.50 -15.88 9.59
CA LEU A 37 10.43 -16.31 10.64
C LEU A 37 11.38 -17.34 10.02
N PRO A 38 12.71 -17.18 10.19
CA PRO A 38 13.67 -18.20 9.78
C PRO A 38 13.26 -19.57 10.36
N PRO A 39 13.42 -20.68 9.62
CA PRO A 39 12.89 -21.98 10.02
C PRO A 39 13.39 -22.43 11.42
N GLU A 40 14.63 -22.08 11.78
CA GLU A 40 15.18 -22.32 13.13
C GLU A 40 14.40 -21.60 14.25
N VAL A 41 13.89 -20.39 14.00
CA VAL A 41 13.10 -19.60 14.97
C VAL A 41 11.70 -20.21 15.11
N SER A 42 11.10 -20.66 14.01
CA SER A 42 9.81 -21.35 14.00
C SER A 42 9.88 -22.70 14.72
N GLU A 43 10.94 -23.48 14.50
CA GLU A 43 11.19 -24.75 15.19
C GLU A 43 11.43 -24.53 16.69
N GLN A 44 12.28 -23.56 17.07
CA GLN A 44 12.48 -23.18 18.48
C GLN A 44 11.19 -22.68 19.16
N ALA A 45 10.31 -21.99 18.42
CA ALA A 45 9.01 -21.54 18.94
C ALA A 45 8.05 -22.71 19.15
N GLN A 46 8.04 -23.70 18.24
CA GLN A 46 7.30 -24.94 18.43
C GLN A 46 7.84 -25.75 19.62
N GLU A 47 9.15 -25.98 19.70
CA GLU A 47 9.77 -26.70 20.84
C GLU A 47 9.49 -26.00 22.18
N ALA A 48 9.56 -24.66 22.24
CA ALA A 48 9.24 -23.90 23.43
C ALA A 48 7.76 -24.02 23.83
N ALA A 49 6.85 -23.95 22.85
CA ALA A 49 5.41 -24.12 23.07
C ALA A 49 5.06 -25.54 23.55
N GLU A 50 5.59 -26.58 22.89
CA GLU A 50 5.41 -27.99 23.27
C GLU A 50 5.99 -28.29 24.66
N ALA A 51 7.14 -27.70 24.99
CA ALA A 51 7.77 -27.83 26.30
C ALA A 51 7.13 -26.96 27.40
N ASN A 52 6.14 -26.11 27.05
CA ASN A 52 5.55 -25.08 27.93
C ASN A 52 6.63 -24.21 28.60
N ARG A 53 7.64 -23.80 27.82
CA ARG A 53 8.74 -22.92 28.23
C ARG A 53 8.56 -21.53 27.60
N PRO A 54 8.95 -20.44 28.29
CA PRO A 54 9.05 -19.14 27.65
C PRO A 54 10.08 -19.15 26.51
N LEU A 55 9.72 -18.55 25.38
CA LEU A 55 10.66 -18.20 24.31
C LEU A 55 11.87 -17.45 24.89
N GLY A 56 13.08 -17.85 24.48
CA GLY A 56 14.34 -17.23 24.91
C GLY A 56 14.85 -17.60 26.31
N ALA A 57 14.22 -18.53 27.03
CA ALA A 57 14.62 -18.90 28.40
C ALA A 57 16.09 -19.35 28.54
N ASP A 58 16.63 -20.05 27.53
CA ASP A 58 18.02 -20.53 27.51
C ASP A 58 19.00 -19.53 26.85
N ALA A 59 18.50 -18.49 26.17
CA ALA A 59 19.31 -17.49 25.45
C ALA A 59 19.86 -16.35 26.35
N ALA A 60 19.43 -16.27 27.61
CA ALA A 60 19.84 -15.22 28.56
C ALA A 60 21.32 -15.27 28.99
N GLN A 61 22.14 -16.13 28.39
CA GLN A 61 23.59 -16.26 28.63
C GLN A 61 24.41 -16.30 27.32
N ALA A 62 24.08 -15.45 26.34
CA ALA A 62 24.91 -15.22 25.15
C ALA A 62 25.16 -13.72 24.93
N GLU A 63 26.46 -13.36 25.00
CA GLU A 63 27.16 -12.14 24.55
C GLU A 63 26.48 -10.74 24.62
N ALA A 64 27.16 -9.81 25.30
CA ALA A 64 26.87 -8.39 25.25
C ALA A 64 27.34 -7.78 23.92
N ALA A 65 26.53 -7.92 22.86
CA ALA A 65 26.73 -7.27 21.57
C ALA A 65 25.67 -6.16 21.37
N GLN A 66 26.13 -4.96 21.01
CA GLN A 66 25.33 -3.73 20.85
C GLN A 66 24.53 -3.33 22.11
N VAL A 67 25.26 -2.85 23.12
CA VAL A 67 24.72 -2.04 24.21
C VAL A 67 23.99 -0.82 23.61
N MET A 68 22.74 -0.58 24.01
CA MET A 68 22.00 0.62 23.60
C MET A 68 22.85 1.88 23.85
N PRO A 69 22.91 2.84 22.92
CA PRO A 69 23.80 3.98 23.05
C PRO A 69 23.50 4.74 24.34
N GLY A 70 24.55 5.09 25.10
CA GLY A 70 24.40 5.85 26.35
C GLY A 70 23.80 7.24 26.15
N SER A 71 23.87 7.76 24.92
CA SER A 71 23.16 8.93 24.42
C SER A 71 23.15 8.91 22.89
N PHE A 72 22.14 9.52 22.27
CA PHE A 72 22.11 9.80 20.83
C PHE A 72 22.85 11.10 20.45
N ALA A 73 23.44 11.80 21.42
CA ALA A 73 24.06 13.12 21.21
C ALA A 73 25.20 13.11 20.17
N ASP A 74 26.12 12.14 20.26
CA ASP A 74 27.27 12.05 19.35
C ASP A 74 26.82 11.78 17.90
N LEU A 75 25.82 10.88 17.73
CA LEU A 75 25.19 10.60 16.45
C LEU A 75 24.48 11.85 15.88
N ALA A 76 23.73 12.57 16.73
CA ALA A 76 23.06 13.80 16.33
C ALA A 76 24.07 14.89 15.92
N GLU A 77 25.18 15.07 16.64
CA GLU A 77 26.24 16.02 16.29
C GLU A 77 26.91 15.65 14.96
N GLN A 78 27.11 14.35 14.69
CA GLN A 78 27.67 13.83 13.45
C GLN A 78 26.78 14.11 12.23
N VAL A 79 25.46 13.83 12.32
CA VAL A 79 24.57 13.85 11.14
C VAL A 79 23.81 15.17 10.94
N SER A 80 23.58 15.97 12.00
CA SER A 80 22.82 17.23 11.90
C SER A 80 23.33 18.21 10.83
N PRO A 81 24.65 18.38 10.58
CA PRO A 81 25.14 19.30 9.54
C PRO A 81 24.66 19.00 8.12
N ALA A 82 24.27 17.76 7.82
CA ALA A 82 23.72 17.36 6.53
C ALA A 82 22.19 17.48 6.45
N VAL A 83 21.49 17.74 7.56
CA VAL A 83 20.04 17.91 7.58
C VAL A 83 19.71 19.39 7.32
N VAL A 84 18.70 19.64 6.50
CA VAL A 84 18.29 20.98 6.08
C VAL A 84 16.81 21.23 6.32
N ASN A 85 16.46 22.49 6.55
CA ASN A 85 15.09 23.00 6.57
C ASN A 85 14.74 23.50 5.16
N ILE A 86 13.56 23.14 4.66
CA ILE A 86 13.08 23.52 3.32
C ILE A 86 11.89 24.45 3.49
N THR A 87 12.05 25.69 3.06
CA THR A 87 10.98 26.69 3.02
C THR A 87 10.58 26.92 1.57
N THR A 88 9.31 26.70 1.25
CA THR A 88 8.76 27.00 -0.07
C THR A 88 7.88 28.24 -0.02
N THR A 89 7.76 28.94 -1.15
CA THR A 89 6.84 30.06 -1.32
C THR A 89 6.05 29.90 -2.61
N SER A 90 4.72 30.03 -2.51
CA SER A 90 3.81 30.04 -3.66
C SER A 90 2.99 31.33 -3.69
N VAL A 91 2.77 31.88 -4.88
CA VAL A 91 2.07 33.15 -5.15
C VAL A 91 0.66 32.85 -5.65
N VAL A 92 -0.26 32.57 -4.73
CA VAL A 92 -1.64 32.20 -5.08
C VAL A 92 -2.39 33.40 -5.66
N SER A 93 -2.62 33.37 -6.97
CA SER A 93 -3.49 34.30 -7.69
C SER A 93 -4.93 33.82 -7.63
N GLN A 94 -5.68 34.21 -6.58
CA GLN A 94 -7.09 33.81 -6.44
C GLN A 94 -7.96 34.29 -7.60
N PRO A 95 -8.82 33.43 -8.19
CA PRO A 95 -9.89 33.85 -9.08
C PRO A 95 -10.88 34.77 -8.36
N THR A 96 -11.37 35.80 -9.05
CA THR A 96 -12.39 36.72 -8.52
C THR A 96 -13.77 36.07 -8.41
N GLY A 97 -14.05 35.42 -7.29
CA GLY A 97 -15.39 34.93 -6.94
C GLY A 97 -15.39 34.03 -5.70
N GLY A 98 -15.82 34.54 -4.54
CA GLY A 98 -16.01 33.74 -3.33
C GLY A 98 -17.44 33.20 -3.21
N PRO A 99 -17.67 32.03 -2.57
CA PRO A 99 -19.02 31.53 -2.30
C PRO A 99 -19.77 32.48 -1.37
N GLY A 100 -20.92 32.99 -1.82
CA GLY A 100 -21.79 33.85 -1.01
C GLY A 100 -22.63 33.03 -0.03
N PHE A 101 -22.37 33.13 1.26
CA PHE A 101 -23.23 32.57 2.30
C PHE A 101 -24.36 33.55 2.67
N PRO A 102 -25.60 33.08 2.92
CA PRO A 102 -26.68 33.94 3.41
C PRO A 102 -26.39 34.54 4.80
N GLU A 103 -26.74 35.81 4.99
CA GLU A 103 -26.65 36.47 6.31
C GLU A 103 -27.56 35.77 7.33
N GLY A 104 -27.04 35.55 8.55
CA GLY A 104 -27.75 34.88 9.64
C GLY A 104 -27.53 33.36 9.76
N SER A 105 -26.62 32.77 8.97
CA SER A 105 -26.21 31.37 9.13
C SER A 105 -25.41 31.15 10.43
N PRO A 106 -25.66 30.05 11.21
CA PRO A 106 -24.88 29.71 12.41
C PRO A 106 -23.36 29.58 12.18
N PHE A 107 -22.95 29.30 10.94
CA PHE A 107 -21.54 29.25 10.55
C PHE A 107 -20.86 30.63 10.58
N SER A 108 -21.61 31.73 10.43
CA SER A 108 -21.03 33.08 10.38
C SER A 108 -20.57 33.63 11.75
N ASP A 109 -21.05 33.04 12.85
CA ASP A 109 -20.62 33.38 14.20
C ASP A 109 -19.49 32.45 14.68
N LEU A 110 -19.52 31.15 14.32
CA LEU A 110 -18.44 30.20 14.61
C LEU A 110 -17.08 30.64 14.02
N PHE A 111 -17.08 31.23 12.82
CA PHE A 111 -15.87 31.76 12.19
C PHE A 111 -15.35 33.06 12.83
N ARG A 112 -16.16 33.78 13.61
CA ARG A 112 -15.79 35.08 14.22
C ARG A 112 -15.01 34.91 15.52
N GLU A 113 -15.23 33.81 16.24
CA GLU A 113 -14.59 33.51 17.53
C GLU A 113 -13.22 32.82 17.37
N PHE A 114 -12.93 32.20 16.22
CA PHE A 114 -11.69 31.46 15.94
C PHE A 114 -10.54 32.28 15.32
N GLY A 115 -10.65 33.61 15.24
CA GLY A 115 -9.50 34.51 15.00
C GLY A 115 -8.86 34.46 13.60
N MET A 116 -9.53 33.92 12.59
CA MET A 116 -9.02 33.88 11.20
C MET A 116 -8.86 35.31 10.62
N PRO A 117 -7.67 35.70 10.11
CA PRO A 117 -7.47 37.04 9.56
C PRO A 117 -8.15 37.20 8.19
N GLY A 118 -9.23 37.99 8.11
CA GLY A 118 -9.66 38.58 6.84
C GLY A 118 -11.15 38.55 6.48
N ILE A 119 -12.04 39.11 7.31
CA ILE A 119 -13.31 39.67 6.81
C ILE A 119 -13.48 41.10 7.37
N PRO A 120 -13.88 42.13 6.57
CA PRO A 120 -13.80 43.52 6.99
C PRO A 120 -14.97 43.96 7.87
N GLY A 121 -14.67 44.55 9.02
CA GLY A 121 -15.60 45.40 9.78
C GLY A 121 -15.17 46.86 9.68
N GLY A 122 -15.68 47.62 8.71
CA GLY A 122 -15.40 49.04 8.56
C GLY A 122 -16.23 49.71 7.45
N PRO A 123 -16.58 51.01 7.55
CA PRO A 123 -17.55 51.63 6.64
C PRO A 123 -16.96 52.04 5.29
N GLU A 124 -17.83 52.03 4.28
CA GLU A 124 -17.76 52.70 2.96
C GLU A 124 -16.40 53.18 2.39
N GLY A 125 -16.03 52.59 1.24
CA GLY A 125 -15.46 53.37 0.13
C GLY A 125 -13.99 53.13 -0.22
N GLY A 126 -13.73 52.21 -1.16
CA GLY A 126 -12.45 52.15 -1.88
C GLY A 126 -12.23 50.81 -2.61
N PRO A 127 -11.78 50.81 -3.89
CA PRO A 127 -11.42 49.57 -4.57
C PRO A 127 -10.08 49.04 -4.06
N THR A 128 -10.11 48.11 -3.11
CA THR A 128 -8.91 47.43 -2.61
C THR A 128 -8.37 46.45 -3.66
N GLN A 129 -7.23 46.79 -4.25
CA GLN A 129 -6.40 45.80 -4.97
C GLN A 129 -5.93 44.75 -3.96
N ARG A 130 -6.58 43.57 -3.96
CA ARG A 130 -6.08 42.41 -3.21
C ARG A 130 -4.78 41.97 -3.87
N SER A 131 -3.67 42.17 -3.15
CA SER A 131 -2.35 41.70 -3.60
C SER A 131 -2.29 40.17 -3.54
N PRO A 132 -1.46 39.51 -4.37
CA PRO A 132 -1.28 38.07 -4.31
C PRO A 132 -0.88 37.62 -2.90
N GLN A 133 -1.55 36.61 -2.38
CA GLN A 133 -1.32 36.13 -1.02
C GLN A 133 -0.25 35.02 -1.09
N ARG A 134 0.93 35.30 -0.51
CA ARG A 134 2.01 34.30 -0.42
C ARG A 134 1.64 33.26 0.63
N SER A 135 1.67 31.99 0.25
CA SER A 135 1.63 30.85 1.17
C SER A 135 3.02 30.24 1.25
N ASN A 136 3.46 29.91 2.47
CA ASN A 136 4.73 29.24 2.69
C ASN A 136 4.47 27.84 3.25
N SER A 137 5.14 26.81 2.71
CA SER A 137 5.22 25.49 3.32
C SER A 137 6.59 25.28 3.98
N LEU A 138 6.65 24.41 4.98
CA LEU A 138 7.87 24.05 5.70
C LEU A 138 8.00 22.53 5.77
N GLY A 139 9.17 22.02 5.38
CA GLY A 139 9.57 20.61 5.52
C GLY A 139 11.05 20.49 5.83
N SER A 140 11.56 19.27 5.81
CA SER A 140 12.99 18.97 5.95
C SER A 140 13.53 18.30 4.71
N GLY A 141 14.85 18.27 4.60
CA GLY A 141 15.58 17.44 3.65
C GLY A 141 16.93 17.03 4.22
N PHE A 142 17.73 16.32 3.42
CA PHE A 142 19.10 15.99 3.76
C PHE A 142 20.00 15.98 2.53
N VAL A 143 21.24 16.40 2.71
CA VAL A 143 22.27 16.45 1.67
C VAL A 143 22.87 15.06 1.48
N ILE A 144 22.92 14.59 0.24
CA ILE A 144 23.44 13.28 -0.15
C ILE A 144 24.78 13.34 -0.90
N SER A 145 25.29 14.55 -1.20
CA SER A 145 26.56 14.73 -1.90
C SER A 145 27.24 16.06 -1.57
N ALA A 146 28.57 16.08 -1.67
CA ALA A 146 29.38 17.27 -1.37
C ALA A 146 29.15 18.45 -2.33
N ASP A 147 28.61 18.20 -3.52
CA ASP A 147 28.23 19.20 -4.53
C ASP A 147 26.78 19.71 -4.37
N GLY A 148 26.03 19.22 -3.37
CA GLY A 148 24.78 19.83 -2.94
C GLY A 148 23.48 19.26 -3.51
N TYR A 149 23.43 17.96 -3.84
CA TYR A 149 22.15 17.28 -4.04
C TYR A 149 21.46 17.03 -2.70
N ILE A 150 20.16 17.32 -2.64
CA ILE A 150 19.33 17.24 -1.42
C ILE A 150 18.07 16.43 -1.72
N VAL A 151 17.73 15.51 -0.82
CA VAL A 151 16.52 14.69 -0.88
C VAL A 151 15.46 15.26 0.08
N THR A 152 14.20 15.24 -0.34
CA THR A 152 13.02 15.58 0.46
C THR A 152 11.79 14.85 -0.09
N ASN A 153 10.59 15.08 0.47
CA ASN A 153 9.35 14.58 -0.11
C ASN A 153 8.84 15.47 -1.25
N ASN A 154 8.13 14.88 -2.21
CA ASN A 154 7.48 15.64 -3.29
C ASN A 154 6.42 16.62 -2.73
N HIS A 155 5.59 16.21 -1.77
CA HIS A 155 4.56 17.08 -1.19
C HIS A 155 5.11 18.30 -0.43
N VAL A 156 6.40 18.31 -0.05
CA VAL A 156 7.04 19.47 0.60
C VAL A 156 7.26 20.61 -0.40
N ILE A 157 7.54 20.26 -1.67
CA ILE A 157 7.90 21.20 -2.73
C ILE A 157 6.85 21.37 -3.84
N GLU A 158 5.78 20.58 -3.81
CA GLU A 158 4.68 20.64 -4.77
C GLU A 158 4.07 22.07 -4.85
N GLY A 159 3.98 22.60 -6.06
CA GLY A 159 3.41 23.93 -6.31
C GLY A 159 4.23 25.12 -5.78
N ALA A 160 5.50 24.93 -5.42
CA ALA A 160 6.41 26.00 -5.02
C ALA A 160 6.87 26.85 -6.24
N ASP A 161 6.78 28.18 -6.14
CA ASP A 161 7.43 29.08 -7.11
C ASP A 161 8.92 29.30 -6.78
N GLN A 162 9.27 29.19 -5.48
CA GLN A 162 10.61 29.40 -4.94
C GLN A 162 10.87 28.43 -3.79
N ILE A 163 12.07 27.86 -3.75
CA ILE A 163 12.53 26.94 -2.70
C ILE A 163 13.82 27.52 -2.09
N GLU A 164 13.81 27.73 -0.78
CA GLU A 164 14.97 28.14 0.02
C GLU A 164 15.35 27.00 0.97
N VAL A 165 16.62 26.60 0.94
CA VAL A 165 17.21 25.58 1.80
C VAL A 165 18.01 26.28 2.90
N GLU A 166 17.69 25.99 4.15
CA GLU A 166 18.39 26.50 5.33
C GLU A 166 19.16 25.36 6.02
N PHE A 167 20.48 25.51 6.09
CA PHE A 167 21.40 24.53 6.68
C PHE A 167 21.44 24.62 8.21
N TYR A 168 21.94 23.57 8.86
CA TYR A 168 22.12 23.54 10.32
C TYR A 168 22.91 24.73 10.89
N ALA A 169 23.89 25.24 10.13
CA ALA A 169 24.68 26.41 10.50
C ALA A 169 23.94 27.76 10.36
N GLY A 170 22.71 27.77 9.82
CA GLY A 170 21.91 28.97 9.54
C GLY A 170 22.20 29.64 8.19
N GLU A 171 23.07 29.05 7.36
CA GLU A 171 23.25 29.47 5.97
C GLU A 171 22.01 29.12 5.14
N ARG A 172 21.69 29.96 4.14
CA ARG A 172 20.51 29.82 3.29
C ARG A 172 20.90 29.92 1.82
N LEU A 173 20.52 28.91 1.04
CA LEU A 173 20.78 28.83 -0.40
C LEU A 173 19.46 28.63 -1.17
N PRO A 174 19.27 29.27 -2.34
CA PRO A 174 18.19 28.91 -3.24
C PRO A 174 18.42 27.51 -3.80
N ALA A 175 17.34 26.75 -3.98
CA ALA A 175 17.40 25.40 -4.56
C ALA A 175 16.61 25.31 -5.86
N GLU A 176 17.16 24.57 -6.82
CA GLU A 176 16.49 24.16 -8.05
C GLU A 176 15.95 22.73 -7.90
N VAL A 177 14.83 22.43 -8.55
CA VAL A 177 14.28 21.07 -8.62
C VAL A 177 15.00 20.32 -9.75
N VAL A 178 15.66 19.22 -9.42
CA VAL A 178 16.30 18.32 -10.39
C VAL A 178 15.24 17.41 -11.01
N GLY A 179 14.33 16.92 -10.17
CA GLY A 179 13.18 16.13 -10.58
C GLY A 179 12.34 15.67 -9.38
N THR A 180 11.17 15.10 -9.65
CA THR A 180 10.28 14.55 -8.61
C THR A 180 9.65 13.23 -9.05
N ASP A 181 9.24 12.45 -8.04
CA ASP A 181 8.45 11.24 -8.20
C ASP A 181 7.24 11.30 -7.25
N PRO A 182 6.07 11.74 -7.75
CA PRO A 182 4.85 11.82 -6.93
C PRO A 182 4.35 10.46 -6.41
N ASN A 183 4.74 9.33 -7.03
CA ASN A 183 4.20 8.01 -6.68
C ASN A 183 4.91 7.40 -5.46
N THR A 184 6.18 7.75 -5.22
CA THR A 184 6.93 7.41 -4.00
C THR A 184 7.05 8.59 -3.04
N ASP A 185 6.46 9.74 -3.40
CA ASP A 185 6.55 11.01 -2.70
C ASP A 185 8.00 11.44 -2.42
N VAL A 186 8.89 11.36 -3.44
CA VAL A 186 10.31 11.75 -3.35
C VAL A 186 10.59 12.91 -4.29
N ALA A 187 11.40 13.87 -3.85
CA ALA A 187 11.92 14.94 -4.68
C ALA A 187 13.44 15.10 -4.49
N LEU A 188 14.11 15.45 -5.59
CA LEU A 188 15.53 15.75 -5.63
C LEU A 188 15.75 17.22 -5.95
N LEU A 189 16.47 17.91 -5.08
CA LEU A 189 16.84 19.31 -5.19
C LEU A 189 18.35 19.45 -5.41
N LYS A 190 18.77 20.60 -5.95
CA LYS A 190 20.17 21.00 -6.09
C LYS A 190 20.35 22.42 -5.57
N VAL A 191 21.39 22.63 -4.76
CA VAL A 191 21.90 23.97 -4.39
C VAL A 191 23.28 24.20 -4.99
N GLU A 192 23.70 25.45 -5.10
CA GLU A 192 25.08 25.84 -5.45
C GLU A 192 25.77 26.49 -4.25
N SER A 193 26.99 26.07 -3.95
CA SER A 193 27.88 26.68 -2.94
C SER A 193 29.33 26.69 -3.45
N ASP A 194 30.10 27.69 -3.00
CA ASP A 194 31.54 27.78 -3.25
C ASP A 194 32.36 26.82 -2.35
N GLU A 195 31.77 26.31 -1.26
CA GLU A 195 32.39 25.40 -0.30
C GLU A 195 31.75 24.00 -0.35
N ALA A 196 32.52 22.96 0.02
CA ALA A 196 32.04 21.59 0.04
C ALA A 196 31.01 21.37 1.15
N ILE A 197 29.84 20.86 0.80
CA ILE A 197 28.69 20.75 1.72
C ILE A 197 28.78 19.43 2.51
N PRO A 198 28.56 19.42 3.85
CA PRO A 198 28.42 18.19 4.63
C PRO A 198 27.24 17.34 4.14
N PHE A 199 27.45 16.03 4.00
CA PHE A 199 26.45 15.11 3.45
C PHE A 199 26.44 13.76 4.20
N VAL A 200 25.36 13.01 4.03
CA VAL A 200 25.17 11.65 4.57
C VAL A 200 24.97 10.63 3.44
N THR A 201 25.18 9.35 3.74
CA THR A 201 24.97 8.23 2.81
C THR A 201 23.70 7.47 3.14
N PHE A 202 23.10 6.84 2.13
CA PHE A 202 22.08 5.82 2.35
C PHE A 202 22.71 4.56 2.93
N GLY A 203 22.04 3.96 3.92
CA GLY A 203 22.30 2.61 4.40
C GLY A 203 21.34 1.62 3.74
N ASP A 204 21.59 0.34 3.92
CA ASP A 204 20.73 -0.73 3.40
C ASP A 204 19.49 -0.92 4.29
N SER A 205 18.32 -0.47 3.83
CA SER A 205 17.06 -0.64 4.57
C SER A 205 16.61 -2.09 4.70
N ASP A 206 17.09 -3.00 3.83
CA ASP A 206 16.72 -4.41 3.90
C ASP A 206 17.44 -5.16 5.02
N SER A 207 18.55 -4.61 5.51
CA SER A 207 19.26 -5.10 6.70
C SER A 207 18.57 -4.74 8.03
N ALA A 208 17.69 -3.74 8.05
CA ALA A 208 17.04 -3.25 9.26
C ALA A 208 16.06 -4.28 9.85
N ARG A 209 15.95 -4.36 11.18
CA ARG A 209 15.07 -5.32 11.86
C ARG A 209 14.13 -4.62 12.83
N VAL A 210 12.98 -5.22 13.07
CA VAL A 210 12.05 -4.75 14.10
C VAL A 210 12.75 -4.78 15.46
N GLY A 211 12.80 -3.64 16.14
CA GLY A 211 13.54 -3.42 17.38
C GLY A 211 14.89 -2.71 17.24
N ASP A 212 15.43 -2.55 16.03
CA ASP A 212 16.66 -1.76 15.83
C ASP A 212 16.41 -0.28 16.11
N TRP A 213 17.36 0.37 16.80
CA TRP A 213 17.27 1.78 17.19
C TRP A 213 17.41 2.73 16.00
N VAL A 214 16.57 3.77 15.96
CA VAL A 214 16.55 4.78 14.91
C VAL A 214 16.48 6.20 15.47
N LEU A 215 16.99 7.15 14.70
CA LEU A 215 16.98 8.58 15.02
C LEU A 215 16.41 9.37 13.83
N ALA A 216 15.21 9.95 14.01
CA ALA A 216 14.61 10.85 13.03
C ALA A 216 15.08 12.28 13.28
N LEU A 217 15.49 13.01 12.23
CA LEU A 217 15.86 14.43 12.30
C LEU A 217 15.02 15.29 11.34
N GLY A 218 14.77 16.53 11.74
CA GLY A 218 14.11 17.55 10.94
C GLY A 218 13.91 18.86 11.69
N ASN A 219 13.28 19.86 11.06
CA ASN A 219 12.97 21.17 11.66
C ASN A 219 11.45 21.35 11.82
N PRO A 220 10.82 20.80 12.88
CA PRO A 220 9.39 20.90 13.07
C PRO A 220 8.97 22.34 13.36
N LEU A 221 7.99 22.82 12.60
CA LEU A 221 7.36 24.14 12.78
C LEU A 221 8.32 25.35 12.68
N GLY A 222 9.51 25.19 12.11
CA GLY A 222 10.50 26.28 11.96
C GLY A 222 11.07 26.79 13.29
N GLN A 223 10.96 26.01 14.38
CA GLN A 223 11.46 26.40 15.71
C GLN A 223 12.92 25.98 15.95
N GLY A 224 13.54 25.29 15.00
CA GLY A 224 14.91 24.78 15.07
C GLY A 224 14.97 23.28 14.84
N PHE A 225 16.15 22.78 14.48
CA PHE A 225 16.39 21.36 14.28
C PHE A 225 16.08 20.56 15.56
N SER A 226 15.36 19.46 15.38
CA SER A 226 14.97 18.52 16.41
C SER A 226 15.37 17.11 16.02
N ALA A 227 15.67 16.29 17.02
CA ALA A 227 15.88 14.86 16.86
C ALA A 227 14.87 14.11 17.73
N SER A 228 14.32 13.01 17.22
CA SER A 228 13.49 12.08 17.98
C SER A 228 13.98 10.65 17.76
N SER A 229 14.24 9.94 18.86
CA SER A 229 14.66 8.54 18.85
C SER A 229 13.46 7.60 18.97
N GLY A 230 13.56 6.43 18.34
CA GLY A 230 12.62 5.33 18.47
C GLY A 230 13.26 4.02 18.02
N ILE A 231 12.43 3.06 17.64
CA ILE A 231 12.85 1.82 16.98
C ILE A 231 12.15 1.65 15.62
N VAL A 232 12.66 0.77 14.78
CA VAL A 232 11.85 0.16 13.70
C VAL A 232 10.77 -0.68 14.37
N SER A 233 9.51 -0.28 14.23
CA SER A 233 8.34 -0.95 14.83
C SER A 233 7.72 -2.01 13.92
N ALA A 234 7.85 -1.84 12.60
CA ALA A 234 7.44 -2.79 11.56
C ALA A 234 8.15 -2.43 10.25
N ARG A 235 8.19 -3.38 9.31
CA ARG A 235 8.71 -3.22 7.95
C ARG A 235 7.61 -3.47 6.92
N ASN A 236 7.91 -3.21 5.64
CA ASN A 236 7.10 -3.57 4.48
C ASN A 236 5.64 -3.09 4.63
N ARG A 237 5.46 -1.85 5.11
CA ARG A 237 4.13 -1.26 5.30
C ARG A 237 3.67 -0.57 4.02
N GLU A 238 2.51 -1.02 3.53
CA GLU A 238 1.71 -0.35 2.52
C GLU A 238 0.76 0.66 3.20
N LEU A 239 0.53 1.83 2.58
CA LEU A 239 -0.46 2.82 3.05
C LEU A 239 -1.58 3.03 2.02
N SER A 240 -1.20 3.29 0.76
CA SER A 240 -2.14 3.59 -0.33
C SER A 240 -1.53 3.53 -1.74
N GLY A 241 -0.21 3.47 -1.87
CA GLY A 241 0.52 3.54 -3.14
C GLY A 241 1.11 2.20 -3.57
N THR A 242 1.16 1.97 -4.89
CA THR A 242 1.74 0.77 -5.52
C THR A 242 3.26 0.62 -5.33
N TYR A 243 3.91 1.65 -4.77
CA TYR A 243 5.36 1.75 -4.56
C TYR A 243 5.71 1.98 -3.09
N ASP A 244 4.74 1.74 -2.19
CA ASP A 244 4.91 1.91 -0.76
C ASP A 244 5.79 0.78 -0.20
N ASP A 245 6.99 1.14 0.26
CA ASP A 245 7.73 0.32 1.21
C ASP A 245 8.16 1.18 2.40
N TYR A 246 7.24 1.31 3.36
CA TYR A 246 7.48 2.11 4.55
C TYR A 246 8.06 1.28 5.69
N LEU A 247 9.15 1.78 6.27
CA LEU A 247 9.56 1.46 7.64
C LEU A 247 8.62 2.18 8.60
N GLN A 248 7.95 1.43 9.48
CA GLN A 248 7.19 2.00 10.59
C GLN A 248 8.12 2.30 11.76
N THR A 249 7.96 3.45 12.42
CA THR A 249 8.68 3.79 13.65
C THR A 249 7.78 4.47 14.67
N ASP A 250 8.13 4.31 15.95
CA ASP A 250 7.55 5.03 17.08
C ASP A 250 8.29 6.35 17.39
N ALA A 251 9.39 6.64 16.68
CA ALA A 251 10.05 7.93 16.71
C ALA A 251 9.05 9.06 16.40
N ALA A 252 9.16 10.17 17.12
CA ALA A 252 8.18 11.25 17.03
C ALA A 252 8.33 12.07 15.73
N ILE A 253 7.69 11.61 14.65
CA ILE A 253 7.53 12.33 13.38
C ILE A 253 6.36 13.31 13.50
N ASN A 254 6.55 14.58 13.16
CA ASN A 254 5.53 15.63 13.15
C ASN A 254 5.71 16.54 11.93
N ARG A 255 4.77 17.47 11.69
CA ARG A 255 4.88 18.46 10.59
C ARG A 255 6.21 19.21 10.66
N GLY A 256 6.95 19.21 9.56
CA GLY A 256 8.30 19.77 9.44
C GLY A 256 9.43 18.74 9.62
N ASN A 257 9.17 17.53 10.09
CA ASN A 257 10.10 16.39 9.92
C ASN A 257 9.91 15.66 8.58
N SER A 258 8.77 15.87 7.89
CA SER A 258 8.53 15.34 6.54
C SER A 258 9.64 15.75 5.58
N GLY A 259 10.15 14.78 4.82
CA GLY A 259 11.32 14.89 3.93
C GLY A 259 12.68 14.75 4.63
N GLY A 260 12.70 14.80 5.97
CA GLY A 260 13.92 14.59 6.77
C GLY A 260 14.31 13.11 6.88
N PRO A 261 15.56 12.80 7.22
CA PRO A 261 16.07 11.42 7.29
C PRO A 261 15.67 10.67 8.56
N LEU A 262 15.56 9.35 8.44
CA LEU A 262 15.57 8.36 9.52
C LEU A 262 16.92 7.64 9.49
N PHE A 263 17.72 7.80 10.54
CA PHE A 263 19.07 7.22 10.64
C PHE A 263 19.09 5.91 11.43
N ASN A 264 19.99 4.99 11.05
CA ASN A 264 20.47 3.91 11.91
C ASN A 264 21.52 4.41 12.93
N LEU A 265 22.05 3.52 13.78
CA LEU A 265 23.06 3.87 14.78
C LEU A 265 24.44 4.23 14.18
N ASP A 266 24.71 3.86 12.94
CA ASP A 266 25.97 4.15 12.23
C ASP A 266 25.96 5.52 11.52
N GLY A 267 24.80 6.20 11.49
CA GLY A 267 24.62 7.52 10.86
C GLY A 267 24.25 7.46 9.38
N GLU A 268 23.82 6.30 8.90
CA GLU A 268 23.34 6.10 7.53
C GLU A 268 21.82 6.27 7.46
N VAL A 269 21.33 6.85 6.36
CA VAL A 269 19.90 7.06 6.12
C VAL A 269 19.27 5.73 5.70
N ILE A 270 18.39 5.17 6.54
CA ILE A 270 17.61 3.96 6.25
C ILE A 270 16.19 4.26 5.78
N GLY A 271 15.75 5.52 5.85
CA GLY A 271 14.51 5.95 5.23
C GLY A 271 14.28 7.47 5.29
N VAL A 272 13.23 7.92 4.61
CA VAL A 272 12.82 9.34 4.55
C VAL A 272 11.47 9.50 5.24
N ASN A 273 11.42 10.27 6.32
CA ASN A 273 10.19 10.49 7.10
C ASN A 273 9.12 11.12 6.20
N THR A 274 7.99 10.43 5.98
CA THR A 274 6.97 10.88 5.02
C THR A 274 5.65 11.21 5.72
N ALA A 275 5.07 10.22 6.42
CA ALA A 275 3.69 10.29 6.90
C ALA A 275 3.56 9.84 8.38
N ILE A 276 2.41 10.15 8.97
CA ILE A 276 1.98 9.63 10.28
C ILE A 276 0.52 9.19 10.21
N LEU A 277 0.17 8.13 10.93
CA LEU A 277 -1.25 7.83 11.21
C LEU A 277 -1.65 8.58 12.47
N SER A 278 -2.46 9.63 12.34
CA SER A 278 -2.87 10.47 13.47
C SER A 278 -4.29 11.05 13.31
N PRO A 279 -5.20 10.82 14.28
CA PRO A 279 -6.52 11.46 14.29
C PRO A 279 -6.48 13.00 14.40
N ASN A 280 -5.41 13.55 15.01
CA ASN A 280 -5.32 14.97 15.38
C ASN A 280 -4.14 15.70 14.69
N GLY A 281 -3.36 15.03 13.83
CA GLY A 281 -2.24 15.61 13.09
C GLY A 281 -0.93 15.79 13.87
N GLY A 282 -0.76 15.11 15.01
CA GLY A 282 0.50 15.00 15.76
C GLY A 282 0.83 13.54 16.10
N SER A 283 2.10 13.20 16.33
CA SER A 283 2.52 11.80 16.53
C SER A 283 1.78 11.11 17.68
N ILE A 284 1.39 9.86 17.44
CA ILE A 284 0.89 8.91 18.44
C ILE A 284 1.80 7.67 18.58
N GLY A 285 3.04 7.75 18.06
CA GLY A 285 3.96 6.60 17.98
C GLY A 285 3.74 5.69 16.76
N ILE A 286 3.12 6.21 15.70
CA ILE A 286 2.92 5.51 14.42
C ILE A 286 3.32 6.45 13.28
N GLY A 287 4.63 6.48 12.99
CA GLY A 287 5.22 7.20 11.87
C GLY A 287 5.72 6.25 10.78
N PHE A 288 5.82 6.77 9.55
CA PHE A 288 6.22 6.02 8.37
C PHE A 288 7.33 6.74 7.61
N SER A 289 8.39 6.00 7.28
CA SER A 289 9.52 6.50 6.49
C SER A 289 9.72 5.62 5.25
N MET A 290 9.77 6.23 4.06
CA MET A 290 10.01 5.48 2.81
C MET A 290 11.41 4.86 2.85
N ALA A 291 11.54 3.56 2.60
CA ALA A 291 12.79 2.82 2.76
C ALA A 291 13.92 3.37 1.86
N SER A 292 15.16 3.42 2.37
CA SER A 292 16.32 3.96 1.64
C SER A 292 16.61 3.23 0.33
N ASN A 293 16.32 1.93 0.23
CA ASN A 293 16.52 1.15 -1.00
C ASN A 293 15.54 1.58 -2.12
N VAL A 294 14.33 2.05 -1.79
CA VAL A 294 13.41 2.67 -2.75
C VAL A 294 13.87 4.09 -3.10
N VAL A 295 14.20 4.90 -2.09
CA VAL A 295 14.56 6.31 -2.28
C VAL A 295 15.84 6.47 -3.10
N SER A 296 16.86 5.63 -2.85
CA SER A 296 18.15 5.69 -3.57
C SER A 296 18.02 5.35 -5.05
N GLN A 297 17.14 4.41 -5.42
CA GLN A 297 16.80 4.10 -6.82
C GLN A 297 16.08 5.25 -7.51
N VAL A 298 15.10 5.88 -6.83
CA VAL A 298 14.42 7.06 -7.36
C VAL A 298 15.41 8.21 -7.56
N VAL A 299 16.24 8.50 -6.55
CA VAL A 299 17.26 9.55 -6.58
C VAL A 299 18.25 9.35 -7.74
N SER A 300 18.71 8.12 -8.01
CA SER A 300 19.64 7.89 -9.12
C SER A 300 19.01 8.19 -10.49
N GLN A 301 17.75 7.80 -10.70
CA GLN A 301 17.01 8.12 -11.92
C GLN A 301 16.74 9.63 -12.05
N LEU A 302 16.39 10.31 -10.96
CA LEU A 302 16.23 11.77 -10.96
C LEU A 302 17.54 12.51 -11.23
N GLN A 303 18.68 12.02 -10.73
CA GLN A 303 20.02 12.56 -11.04
C GLN A 303 20.41 12.39 -12.52
N GLU A 304 20.14 11.21 -13.11
CA GLU A 304 20.56 10.91 -14.48
C GLU A 304 19.61 11.50 -15.54
N PHE A 305 18.31 11.51 -15.27
CA PHE A 305 17.27 11.79 -16.27
C PHE A 305 16.36 12.97 -15.96
N GLY A 306 16.33 13.46 -14.71
CA GLY A 306 15.35 14.45 -14.21
C GLY A 306 13.93 13.90 -14.00
N GLU A 307 13.71 12.61 -14.27
CA GLU A 307 12.42 11.92 -14.22
C GLU A 307 12.65 10.43 -13.89
N THR A 308 11.68 9.77 -13.26
CA THR A 308 11.74 8.31 -13.11
C THR A 308 11.25 7.58 -14.36
N ARG A 309 11.89 6.44 -14.68
CA ARG A 309 11.71 5.67 -15.91
C ARG A 309 11.36 4.21 -15.63
N ARG A 310 10.25 4.02 -14.93
CA ARG A 310 9.74 2.70 -14.56
C ARG A 310 9.26 1.92 -15.76
N GLY A 311 9.60 0.63 -15.79
CA GLY A 311 9.09 -0.32 -16.76
C GLY A 311 7.57 -0.42 -16.75
N TRP A 312 7.03 -0.77 -17.91
CA TRP A 312 5.62 -1.07 -18.09
C TRP A 312 5.49 -2.39 -18.84
N LEU A 313 4.87 -3.38 -18.20
CA LEU A 313 4.64 -4.69 -18.83
C LEU A 313 3.41 -4.68 -19.75
N GLY A 314 2.37 -3.90 -19.45
CA GLY A 314 1.14 -3.83 -20.27
C GLY A 314 0.19 -5.00 -20.06
N VAL A 315 -0.07 -5.36 -18.80
CA VAL A 315 -0.99 -6.44 -18.38
C VAL A 315 -1.94 -5.94 -17.29
N MET A 316 -3.14 -6.50 -17.26
CA MET A 316 -4.01 -6.53 -16.07
C MET A 316 -3.81 -7.88 -15.37
N ILE A 317 -3.80 -7.87 -14.04
CA ILE A 317 -3.40 -9.04 -13.23
C ILE A 317 -4.26 -9.21 -11.98
N GLN A 318 -4.35 -10.45 -11.49
CA GLN A 318 -4.90 -10.82 -10.19
C GLN A 318 -4.05 -11.92 -9.52
N ASP A 319 -4.18 -12.08 -8.21
CA ASP A 319 -3.49 -13.16 -7.50
C ASP A 319 -4.07 -14.52 -7.89
N LEU A 320 -3.21 -15.53 -8.09
CA LEU A 320 -3.64 -16.90 -8.33
C LEU A 320 -4.13 -17.55 -7.02
N THR A 321 -5.40 -17.93 -6.93
CA THR A 321 -5.90 -18.74 -5.80
C THR A 321 -5.70 -20.24 -6.05
N PRO A 322 -5.63 -21.08 -4.99
CA PRO A 322 -5.51 -22.53 -5.15
C PRO A 322 -6.65 -23.17 -5.97
N GLU A 323 -7.87 -22.63 -5.89
CA GLU A 323 -9.00 -23.13 -6.69
C GLU A 323 -8.89 -22.73 -8.16
N MET A 324 -8.32 -21.57 -8.47
CA MET A 324 -8.04 -21.18 -9.86
C MET A 324 -6.95 -22.09 -10.46
N ALA A 325 -5.89 -22.37 -9.70
CA ALA A 325 -4.85 -23.32 -10.10
C ALA A 325 -5.42 -24.73 -10.35
N GLU A 326 -6.32 -25.22 -9.48
CA GLU A 326 -7.04 -26.49 -9.65
C GLU A 326 -7.91 -26.51 -10.92
N ALA A 327 -8.75 -25.48 -11.11
CA ALA A 327 -9.61 -25.34 -12.29
C ALA A 327 -8.82 -25.33 -13.61
N MET A 328 -7.61 -24.75 -13.60
CA MET A 328 -6.72 -24.66 -14.75
C MET A 328 -5.82 -25.90 -14.92
N GLY A 329 -5.72 -26.77 -13.92
CA GLY A 329 -4.81 -27.92 -13.93
C GLY A 329 -3.33 -27.54 -13.78
N LEU A 330 -3.02 -26.40 -13.16
CA LEU A 330 -1.66 -25.91 -12.97
C LEU A 330 -0.97 -26.62 -11.79
N GLN A 331 0.35 -26.79 -11.91
CA GLN A 331 1.20 -27.24 -10.79
C GLN A 331 1.68 -26.09 -9.90
N ALA A 332 1.59 -24.85 -10.37
CA ALA A 332 1.96 -23.66 -9.62
C ALA A 332 0.90 -23.31 -8.57
N SER A 333 1.32 -23.03 -7.34
CA SER A 333 0.49 -22.64 -6.21
C SER A 333 0.50 -21.14 -5.90
N SER A 334 1.28 -20.37 -6.66
CA SER A 334 1.54 -18.94 -6.48
C SER A 334 1.90 -18.31 -7.84
N GLY A 335 1.81 -16.99 -7.92
CA GLY A 335 2.06 -16.20 -9.13
C GLY A 335 1.00 -15.15 -9.41
N ALA A 336 1.33 -14.24 -10.33
CA ALA A 336 0.41 -13.22 -10.81
C ALA A 336 -0.28 -13.70 -12.10
N MET A 337 -1.59 -13.97 -12.04
CA MET A 337 -2.37 -14.39 -13.19
C MET A 337 -2.78 -13.19 -14.04
N ILE A 338 -2.58 -13.27 -15.35
CA ILE A 338 -2.96 -12.24 -16.32
C ILE A 338 -4.46 -12.34 -16.62
N THR A 339 -5.21 -11.28 -16.29
CA THR A 339 -6.64 -11.15 -16.58
C THR A 339 -6.90 -10.53 -17.95
N ASP A 340 -6.00 -9.66 -18.42
CA ASP A 340 -6.03 -9.05 -19.75
C ASP A 340 -4.64 -8.61 -20.17
N VAL A 341 -4.42 -8.52 -21.48
CA VAL A 341 -3.18 -8.02 -22.07
C VAL A 341 -3.54 -6.96 -23.09
N PRO A 342 -3.69 -5.67 -22.70
CA PRO A 342 -3.93 -4.56 -23.61
C PRO A 342 -2.87 -4.41 -24.73
N GLU A 343 -3.08 -3.47 -25.67
CA GLU A 343 -2.01 -3.13 -26.63
C GLU A 343 -0.78 -2.59 -25.88
N GLY A 344 0.38 -3.20 -26.11
CA GLY A 344 1.61 -2.86 -25.41
C GLY A 344 2.62 -4.01 -25.36
N PRO A 345 3.70 -3.86 -24.57
CA PRO A 345 4.85 -4.76 -24.52
C PRO A 345 4.52 -6.25 -24.34
N ALA A 346 3.65 -6.59 -23.40
CA ALA A 346 3.24 -7.96 -23.15
C ALA A 346 2.52 -8.60 -24.36
N ARG A 347 1.62 -7.86 -25.02
CA ARG A 347 0.93 -8.34 -26.22
C ARG A 347 1.91 -8.53 -27.40
N GLU A 348 2.87 -7.63 -27.54
CA GLU A 348 3.93 -7.73 -28.56
C GLU A 348 4.87 -8.91 -28.32
N ALA A 349 5.18 -9.23 -27.07
CA ALA A 349 5.98 -10.38 -26.67
C ALA A 349 5.20 -11.72 -26.62
N GLY A 350 3.88 -11.69 -26.82
CA GLY A 350 3.05 -12.90 -26.88
C GLY A 350 2.59 -13.47 -25.52
N LEU A 351 2.56 -12.64 -24.47
CA LEU A 351 1.78 -12.91 -23.25
C LEU A 351 0.28 -12.89 -23.57
N GLN A 352 -0.49 -13.68 -22.83
CA GLN A 352 -1.91 -13.96 -23.09
C GLN A 352 -2.72 -13.94 -21.79
N THR A 353 -4.01 -13.63 -21.90
CA THR A 353 -4.97 -13.82 -20.81
C THR A 353 -4.99 -15.28 -20.37
N GLY A 354 -4.92 -15.54 -19.07
CA GLY A 354 -4.81 -16.90 -18.50
C GLY A 354 -3.37 -17.38 -18.26
N ASP A 355 -2.35 -16.64 -18.71
CA ASP A 355 -0.97 -16.90 -18.27
C ASP A 355 -0.82 -16.61 -16.76
N VAL A 356 -0.06 -17.45 -16.04
CA VAL A 356 0.39 -17.14 -14.68
C VAL A 356 1.88 -16.82 -14.70
N ILE A 357 2.25 -15.58 -14.37
CA ILE A 357 3.66 -15.18 -14.23
C ILE A 357 4.20 -15.71 -12.90
N THR A 358 5.20 -16.59 -12.97
CA THR A 358 5.86 -17.22 -11.82
C THR A 358 7.28 -16.70 -11.60
N ARG A 359 7.94 -16.15 -12.63
CA ARG A 359 9.21 -15.42 -12.47
C ARG A 359 9.26 -14.20 -13.39
N PHE A 360 9.92 -13.16 -12.91
CA PHE A 360 10.21 -11.93 -13.64
C PHE A 360 11.68 -11.56 -13.43
N ASP A 361 12.42 -11.41 -14.53
CA ASP A 361 13.86 -11.19 -14.59
C ASP A 361 14.68 -12.09 -13.64
N GLY A 362 14.45 -13.39 -13.76
CA GLY A 362 15.10 -14.40 -12.92
C GLY A 362 14.60 -14.46 -11.46
N SER A 363 13.86 -13.48 -10.98
CA SER A 363 13.31 -13.41 -9.62
C SER A 363 11.93 -14.06 -9.55
N GLU A 364 11.65 -14.81 -8.48
CA GLU A 364 10.35 -15.47 -8.27
C GLU A 364 9.24 -14.45 -8.00
N VAL A 365 8.02 -14.73 -8.48
CA VAL A 365 6.82 -13.89 -8.33
C VAL A 365 5.79 -14.71 -7.57
N GLU A 366 5.51 -14.33 -6.33
CA GLU A 366 4.57 -15.03 -5.46
C GLU A 366 3.13 -14.53 -5.65
N ASP A 367 2.96 -13.23 -5.89
CA ASP A 367 1.68 -12.54 -6.03
C ASP A 367 1.78 -11.36 -7.03
N THR A 368 0.66 -10.66 -7.24
CA THR A 368 0.60 -9.46 -8.09
C THR A 368 1.50 -8.33 -7.62
N ARG A 369 1.68 -8.15 -6.32
CA ARG A 369 2.48 -7.06 -5.74
C ARG A 369 3.96 -7.26 -6.03
N GLY A 370 4.43 -8.50 -5.86
CA GLY A 370 5.76 -8.95 -6.20
C GLY A 370 6.08 -8.69 -7.67
N LEU A 371 5.14 -8.96 -8.57
CA LEU A 371 5.27 -8.62 -9.99
C LEU A 371 5.35 -7.11 -10.22
N VAL A 372 4.40 -6.32 -9.71
CA VAL A 372 4.32 -4.88 -9.99
C VAL A 372 5.54 -4.14 -9.45
N ARG A 373 6.05 -4.53 -8.27
CA ARG A 373 7.30 -4.01 -7.72
C ARG A 373 8.48 -4.26 -8.66
N ARG A 374 8.68 -5.51 -9.10
CA ARG A 374 9.78 -5.90 -10.00
C ARG A 374 9.69 -5.21 -11.37
N VAL A 375 8.50 -5.11 -11.95
CA VAL A 375 8.24 -4.40 -13.22
C VAL A 375 8.60 -2.90 -13.13
N ALA A 376 8.47 -2.32 -11.93
CA ALA A 376 8.71 -0.90 -11.70
C ALA A 376 10.16 -0.57 -11.36
N GLU A 377 10.85 -1.47 -10.66
CA GLU A 377 12.29 -1.41 -10.41
C GLU A 377 13.08 -1.59 -11.72
N ALA A 378 12.57 -2.41 -12.64
CA ALA A 378 13.15 -2.62 -13.96
C ALA A 378 13.10 -1.34 -14.84
N PRO A 379 14.24 -0.92 -15.42
CA PRO A 379 14.31 0.19 -16.37
C PRO A 379 13.38 0.05 -17.59
N ALA A 380 12.69 1.13 -17.94
CA ALA A 380 11.93 1.17 -19.18
C ALA A 380 12.82 1.07 -20.41
N GLY A 381 12.42 0.23 -21.38
CA GLY A 381 13.18 -0.11 -22.58
C GLY A 381 14.11 -1.30 -22.43
N GLU A 382 14.24 -1.88 -21.23
CA GLU A 382 15.00 -3.11 -21.01
C GLU A 382 14.21 -4.36 -21.45
N THR A 383 14.91 -5.35 -22.01
CA THR A 383 14.35 -6.66 -22.33
C THR A 383 14.58 -7.61 -21.17
N VAL A 384 13.50 -7.97 -20.47
CA VAL A 384 13.50 -8.85 -19.29
C VAL A 384 12.93 -10.22 -19.63
N GLN A 385 13.38 -11.25 -18.92
CA GLN A 385 12.85 -12.60 -19.07
C GLN A 385 11.63 -12.80 -18.16
N VAL A 386 10.48 -13.12 -18.73
CA VAL A 386 9.25 -13.46 -18.00
C VAL A 386 8.97 -14.94 -18.17
N VAL A 387 8.83 -15.66 -17.06
CA VAL A 387 8.46 -17.09 -17.03
C VAL A 387 6.99 -17.19 -16.65
N VAL A 388 6.22 -17.87 -17.50
CA VAL A 388 4.78 -18.07 -17.31
C VAL A 388 4.40 -19.55 -17.35
N MET A 389 3.36 -19.91 -16.61
CA MET A 389 2.63 -21.15 -16.81
C MET A 389 1.46 -20.90 -17.75
N ARG A 390 1.40 -21.64 -18.86
CA ARG A 390 0.32 -21.61 -19.86
C ARG A 390 -0.10 -23.03 -20.18
N ASP A 391 -1.40 -23.33 -20.07
CA ASP A 391 -1.97 -24.68 -20.30
C ASP A 391 -1.32 -25.82 -19.51
N GLY A 392 -0.68 -25.51 -18.37
CA GLY A 392 0.06 -26.46 -17.53
C GLY A 392 1.55 -26.61 -17.84
N ASP A 393 2.03 -26.04 -18.95
CA ASP A 393 3.44 -26.03 -19.36
C ASP A 393 4.13 -24.69 -19.02
N GLU A 394 5.43 -24.75 -18.69
CA GLU A 394 6.27 -23.57 -18.48
C GLU A 394 6.72 -22.97 -19.83
N GLN A 395 6.54 -21.66 -20.01
CA GLN A 395 6.99 -20.90 -21.17
C GLN A 395 7.83 -19.71 -20.73
N VAL A 396 8.87 -19.41 -21.52
CA VAL A 396 9.80 -18.31 -21.26
C VAL A 396 9.67 -17.30 -22.40
N LEU A 397 9.39 -16.05 -22.05
CA LEU A 397 9.10 -14.96 -22.98
C LEU A 397 10.03 -13.77 -22.68
N ASP A 398 10.74 -13.28 -23.70
CA ASP A 398 11.57 -12.08 -23.57
C ASP A 398 10.69 -10.85 -23.87
N VAL A 399 10.47 -10.00 -22.87
CA VAL A 399 9.56 -8.85 -22.96
C VAL A 399 10.34 -7.54 -22.85
N THR A 400 10.19 -6.63 -23.81
CA THR A 400 10.86 -5.31 -23.77
C THR A 400 9.95 -4.27 -23.14
N LEU A 401 10.24 -3.86 -21.90
CA LEU A 401 9.35 -3.04 -21.09
C LEU A 401 9.11 -1.66 -21.71
N GLY A 402 7.86 -1.20 -21.70
CA GLY A 402 7.48 0.13 -22.15
C GLY A 402 7.67 1.20 -21.07
N ARG A 403 7.16 2.41 -21.34
CA ARG A 403 7.04 3.50 -20.36
C ARG A 403 5.56 3.68 -20.00
N ARG A 404 5.24 3.73 -18.71
CA ARG A 404 3.86 3.89 -18.22
C ARG A 404 3.44 5.37 -18.23
N GLU A 405 2.49 5.74 -19.08
CA GLU A 405 1.68 6.95 -18.91
C GLU A 405 0.26 6.54 -18.44
N THR A 406 -0.32 7.27 -17.49
CA THR A 406 -1.56 6.90 -16.79
C THR A 406 -2.82 7.42 -17.48
N ALA A 407 -3.84 6.57 -17.60
CA ALA A 407 -5.20 6.96 -18.02
C ALA A 407 -6.27 6.14 -17.27
N GLU A 408 -7.26 6.81 -16.70
CA GLU A 408 -8.45 6.22 -16.06
C GLU A 408 -9.66 7.15 -16.23
N GLY A 409 -10.88 6.57 -16.20
CA GLY A 409 -12.12 7.31 -15.93
C GLY A 409 -13.37 6.73 -16.60
N GLU A 410 -14.47 6.60 -15.83
CA GLU A 410 -15.80 6.26 -16.37
C GLU A 410 -16.98 6.82 -15.51
N ALA A 411 -18.22 6.72 -16.03
CA ALA A 411 -19.46 7.20 -15.38
C ALA A 411 -20.76 6.47 -15.90
N PRO A 412 -21.90 6.45 -15.16
CA PRO A 412 -23.05 5.50 -15.35
C PRO A 412 -24.42 6.17 -15.69
N VAL A 413 -25.61 5.57 -15.95
CA VAL A 413 -26.21 4.22 -16.26
C VAL A 413 -27.73 4.43 -16.57
N ALA A 414 -28.47 3.54 -17.27
CA ALA A 414 -29.89 3.12 -17.01
C ALA A 414 -30.65 2.40 -18.18
N ALA A 415 -31.42 1.34 -17.85
CA ALA A 415 -31.85 0.20 -18.69
C ALA A 415 -33.35 0.11 -19.13
N GLU A 416 -33.68 -0.95 -19.92
CA GLU A 416 -34.85 -1.86 -19.73
C GLU A 416 -34.69 -3.21 -20.54
N GLU A 417 -35.30 -4.32 -20.08
CA GLU A 417 -34.94 -5.75 -20.37
C GLU A 417 -35.65 -6.48 -21.56
N PRO A 418 -35.29 -7.76 -21.92
CA PRO A 418 -35.90 -8.95 -21.27
C PRO A 418 -35.15 -10.34 -21.27
N ALA A 419 -35.59 -11.21 -20.33
CA ALA A 419 -35.60 -12.70 -20.33
C ALA A 419 -34.32 -13.52 -19.97
N GLU A 420 -34.51 -14.55 -19.11
CA GLU A 420 -33.49 -15.19 -18.26
C GLU A 420 -33.50 -16.74 -18.34
N THR A 421 -32.45 -17.40 -17.82
CA THR A 421 -32.37 -18.87 -17.60
C THR A 421 -31.34 -19.21 -16.52
N ASP A 422 -31.68 -20.12 -15.60
CA ASP A 422 -30.84 -20.50 -14.45
C ASP A 422 -29.73 -21.53 -14.78
N VAL A 423 -28.48 -21.21 -14.46
CA VAL A 423 -27.31 -22.10 -14.54
C VAL A 423 -26.41 -21.88 -13.30
N LEU A 424 -26.09 -22.95 -12.57
CA LEU A 424 -25.21 -22.92 -11.38
C LEU A 424 -25.60 -21.90 -10.28
N GLY A 425 -26.90 -21.63 -10.10
CA GLY A 425 -27.40 -20.65 -9.11
C GLY A 425 -27.31 -19.19 -9.58
N MET A 426 -27.18 -18.97 -10.89
CA MET A 426 -27.22 -17.65 -11.52
C MET A 426 -28.24 -17.68 -12.66
N SER A 427 -29.06 -16.65 -12.79
CA SER A 427 -29.82 -16.43 -14.02
C SER A 427 -28.98 -15.61 -15.00
N VAL A 428 -28.88 -16.09 -16.24
CA VAL A 428 -28.04 -15.49 -17.28
C VAL A 428 -28.83 -15.23 -18.57
N THR A 429 -28.45 -14.18 -19.29
CA THR A 429 -28.99 -13.86 -20.61
C THR A 429 -27.89 -13.47 -21.60
N ALA A 430 -28.16 -13.51 -22.90
CA ALA A 430 -27.17 -13.17 -23.92
C ALA A 430 -26.90 -11.66 -23.97
N LEU A 431 -25.63 -11.25 -23.94
CA LEU A 431 -25.25 -9.84 -24.02
C LEU A 431 -25.74 -9.21 -25.33
N THR A 432 -26.55 -8.16 -25.21
CA THR A 432 -26.96 -7.31 -26.34
C THR A 432 -26.04 -6.09 -26.47
N PRO A 433 -25.89 -5.50 -27.68
CA PRO A 433 -25.12 -4.26 -27.87
C PRO A 433 -25.62 -3.09 -27.02
N GLU A 434 -26.91 -3.08 -26.70
CA GLU A 434 -27.57 -2.11 -25.82
C GLU A 434 -27.12 -2.31 -24.37
N MET A 435 -27.19 -3.54 -23.84
CA MET A 435 -26.70 -3.87 -22.48
C MET A 435 -25.19 -3.65 -22.34
N ALA A 436 -24.41 -3.99 -23.38
CA ALA A 436 -22.97 -3.75 -23.37
C ALA A 436 -22.64 -2.27 -23.18
N ALA A 437 -23.33 -1.38 -23.90
CA ALA A 437 -23.16 0.06 -23.77
C ALA A 437 -23.61 0.63 -22.42
N GLU A 438 -24.48 -0.06 -21.68
CA GLU A 438 -24.89 0.33 -20.33
C GLU A 438 -23.91 -0.13 -19.25
N LEU A 439 -23.35 -1.33 -19.39
CA LEU A 439 -22.47 -1.98 -18.42
C LEU A 439 -20.99 -1.57 -18.54
N GLY A 440 -20.68 -0.47 -19.25
CA GLY A 440 -19.30 -0.02 -19.51
C GLY A 440 -18.51 -0.90 -20.49
N ALA A 441 -19.18 -1.82 -21.20
CA ALA A 441 -18.52 -2.74 -22.13
C ALA A 441 -18.47 -2.19 -23.57
N ALA A 442 -17.49 -2.66 -24.34
CA ALA A 442 -17.40 -2.36 -25.77
C ALA A 442 -18.68 -2.82 -26.52
N ARG A 443 -19.16 -2.02 -27.48
CA ARG A 443 -20.43 -2.30 -28.19
C ARG A 443 -20.45 -3.59 -29.03
N ASP A 444 -19.28 -4.15 -29.31
CA ASP A 444 -19.06 -5.41 -30.00
C ASP A 444 -18.62 -6.55 -29.06
N ALA A 445 -18.59 -6.30 -27.74
CA ALA A 445 -18.41 -7.33 -26.74
C ALA A 445 -19.45 -8.44 -26.87
N ARG A 446 -19.06 -9.65 -26.45
CA ARG A 446 -19.89 -10.86 -26.48
C ARG A 446 -19.71 -11.59 -25.17
N GLY A 447 -20.78 -12.23 -24.71
CA GLY A 447 -20.80 -12.92 -23.44
C GLY A 447 -22.23 -13.19 -22.99
N LEU A 448 -22.36 -13.60 -21.74
CA LEU A 448 -23.62 -13.74 -21.03
C LEU A 448 -23.64 -12.76 -19.86
N VAL A 449 -24.72 -11.98 -19.70
CA VAL A 449 -24.91 -11.10 -18.55
C VAL A 449 -25.61 -11.89 -17.45
N ILE A 450 -25.08 -11.80 -16.22
CA ILE A 450 -25.74 -12.28 -15.01
C ILE A 450 -26.86 -11.29 -14.66
N THR A 451 -28.11 -11.76 -14.61
CA THR A 451 -29.28 -10.94 -14.25
C THR A 451 -29.65 -11.12 -12.78
N GLU A 452 -29.62 -12.36 -12.28
CA GLU A 452 -29.81 -12.68 -10.86
C GLU A 452 -28.75 -13.69 -10.38
N VAL A 453 -28.48 -13.68 -9.07
CA VAL A 453 -27.61 -14.65 -8.39
C VAL A 453 -28.33 -15.11 -7.11
N ASP A 454 -28.38 -16.42 -6.87
CA ASP A 454 -28.88 -16.99 -5.62
C ASP A 454 -28.00 -16.51 -4.45
N PRO A 455 -28.56 -15.72 -3.50
CA PRO A 455 -27.78 -15.14 -2.40
C PRO A 455 -27.30 -16.17 -1.38
N GLU A 456 -27.81 -17.40 -1.40
CA GLU A 456 -27.32 -18.53 -0.58
C GLU A 456 -26.50 -19.54 -1.42
N GLY A 457 -26.23 -19.22 -2.69
CA GLY A 457 -25.57 -20.10 -3.67
C GLY A 457 -24.06 -19.85 -3.84
N PRO A 458 -23.34 -20.83 -4.44
CA PRO A 458 -21.87 -20.77 -4.60
C PRO A 458 -21.38 -19.61 -5.48
N ALA A 459 -22.25 -19.05 -6.32
CA ALA A 459 -21.96 -17.87 -7.12
C ALA A 459 -21.87 -16.59 -6.28
N ALA A 460 -22.79 -16.41 -5.32
CA ALA A 460 -22.74 -15.30 -4.37
C ALA A 460 -21.52 -15.43 -3.42
N ASP A 461 -21.22 -16.64 -2.93
CA ASP A 461 -20.03 -16.92 -2.11
C ASP A 461 -18.72 -16.57 -2.83
N LYS A 462 -18.66 -16.78 -4.15
CA LYS A 462 -17.52 -16.40 -5.00
C LYS A 462 -17.59 -14.96 -5.51
N GLY A 463 -18.54 -14.17 -5.01
CA GLY A 463 -18.63 -12.72 -5.26
C GLY A 463 -19.15 -12.33 -6.64
N LEU A 464 -19.79 -13.25 -7.38
CA LEU A 464 -20.52 -12.94 -8.61
C LEU A 464 -21.77 -12.10 -8.29
N SER A 465 -22.19 -11.24 -9.21
CA SER A 465 -23.27 -10.28 -8.98
C SER A 465 -24.04 -9.94 -10.27
N PRO A 466 -25.31 -9.53 -10.15
CA PRO A 466 -26.06 -8.95 -11.26
C PRO A 466 -25.29 -7.83 -11.97
N GLY A 467 -25.25 -7.87 -13.29
CA GLY A 467 -24.51 -6.94 -14.15
C GLY A 467 -23.11 -7.42 -14.56
N ASP A 468 -22.58 -8.49 -13.98
CA ASP A 468 -21.35 -9.13 -14.46
C ASP A 468 -21.56 -9.76 -15.85
N ILE A 469 -20.57 -9.66 -16.73
CA ILE A 469 -20.61 -10.24 -18.08
C ILE A 469 -19.61 -11.40 -18.16
N ILE A 470 -20.10 -12.65 -18.21
CA ILE A 470 -19.28 -13.84 -18.46
C ILE A 470 -18.82 -13.83 -19.92
N THR A 471 -17.51 -13.71 -20.19
CA THR A 471 -16.96 -13.75 -21.56
C THR A 471 -16.42 -15.12 -21.92
N ASP A 472 -15.79 -15.82 -20.96
CA ASP A 472 -15.09 -17.08 -21.20
C ASP A 472 -15.32 -18.07 -20.05
N VAL A 473 -15.31 -19.36 -20.37
CA VAL A 473 -15.39 -20.45 -19.41
C VAL A 473 -14.32 -21.48 -19.77
N ASN A 474 -13.45 -21.83 -18.82
CA ASN A 474 -12.23 -22.62 -19.04
C ASN A 474 -11.38 -22.10 -20.21
N GLN A 475 -11.16 -20.78 -20.28
CA GLN A 475 -10.40 -20.10 -21.34
C GLN A 475 -11.00 -20.26 -22.76
N GLN A 476 -12.31 -20.52 -22.84
CA GLN A 476 -13.03 -20.64 -24.10
C GLN A 476 -14.23 -19.70 -24.11
N ALA A 477 -14.28 -18.82 -25.10
CA ALA A 477 -15.33 -17.81 -25.24
C ALA A 477 -16.74 -18.45 -25.25
N VAL A 478 -17.65 -17.87 -24.47
CA VAL A 478 -19.07 -18.25 -24.41
C VAL A 478 -19.94 -17.14 -25.00
N THR A 479 -20.92 -17.51 -25.82
CA THR A 479 -21.79 -16.55 -26.52
C THR A 479 -23.28 -16.86 -26.38
N SER A 480 -23.60 -18.02 -25.81
CA SER A 480 -24.95 -18.51 -25.58
C SER A 480 -24.99 -19.37 -24.31
N VAL A 481 -26.17 -19.50 -23.70
CA VAL A 481 -26.38 -20.34 -22.52
C VAL A 481 -25.99 -21.80 -22.80
N ALA A 482 -26.22 -22.28 -24.03
CA ALA A 482 -25.80 -23.61 -24.46
C ALA A 482 -24.27 -23.78 -24.51
N ASP A 483 -23.50 -22.72 -24.82
CA ASP A 483 -22.03 -22.76 -24.73
C ASP A 483 -21.60 -22.90 -23.25
N LEU A 484 -22.20 -22.10 -22.36
CA LEU A 484 -21.93 -22.15 -20.91
C LEU A 484 -22.24 -23.54 -20.33
N GLU A 485 -23.43 -24.09 -20.60
CA GLU A 485 -23.81 -25.44 -20.18
C GLU A 485 -22.82 -26.50 -20.69
N ALA A 486 -22.38 -26.41 -21.94
CA ALA A 486 -21.39 -27.31 -22.51
C ALA A 486 -20.03 -27.22 -21.79
N ARG A 487 -19.51 -26.01 -21.51
CA ARG A 487 -18.23 -25.86 -20.79
C ARG A 487 -18.30 -26.33 -19.34
N VAL A 488 -19.45 -26.16 -18.68
CA VAL A 488 -19.71 -26.70 -17.33
C VAL A 488 -19.76 -28.22 -17.35
N ALA A 489 -20.38 -28.82 -18.37
CA ALA A 489 -20.40 -30.28 -18.55
C ALA A 489 -19.00 -30.84 -18.84
N GLU A 490 -18.24 -30.23 -19.76
CA GLU A 490 -16.84 -30.60 -20.08
C GLU A 490 -15.95 -30.58 -18.82
N ALA A 491 -16.11 -29.57 -17.96
CA ALA A 491 -15.36 -29.47 -16.70
C ALA A 491 -15.69 -30.62 -15.72
N ARG A 492 -16.97 -30.99 -15.60
CA ARG A 492 -17.44 -32.14 -14.81
C ARG A 492 -16.93 -33.47 -15.36
N GLU A 493 -16.95 -33.67 -16.68
CA GLU A 493 -16.40 -34.86 -17.34
C GLU A 493 -14.89 -34.98 -17.17
N ALA A 494 -14.17 -33.85 -17.12
CA ALA A 494 -12.75 -33.79 -16.78
C ALA A 494 -12.44 -34.02 -15.29
N GLY A 495 -13.45 -34.16 -14.43
CA GLY A 495 -13.30 -34.42 -12.99
C GLY A 495 -12.88 -33.22 -12.14
N ARG A 496 -12.95 -31.99 -12.69
CA ARG A 496 -12.62 -30.76 -11.97
C ARG A 496 -13.62 -30.49 -10.86
N GLN A 497 -13.17 -29.99 -9.71
CA GLN A 497 -14.04 -29.59 -8.60
C GLN A 497 -14.63 -28.18 -8.81
N SER A 498 -14.01 -27.40 -9.70
CA SER A 498 -14.43 -26.04 -10.04
C SER A 498 -14.32 -25.77 -11.54
N VAL A 499 -15.03 -24.73 -11.99
CA VAL A 499 -14.96 -24.21 -13.36
C VAL A 499 -14.43 -22.77 -13.30
N LEU A 500 -13.42 -22.46 -14.12
CA LEU A 500 -12.89 -21.11 -14.21
C LEU A 500 -13.75 -20.29 -15.18
N MET A 501 -14.23 -19.14 -14.75
CA MET A 501 -14.95 -18.16 -15.58
C MET A 501 -14.16 -16.86 -15.66
N LEU A 502 -14.07 -16.24 -16.84
CA LEU A 502 -13.67 -14.84 -16.99
C LEU A 502 -14.94 -14.00 -17.08
N ILE A 503 -15.06 -13.02 -16.18
CA ILE A 503 -16.13 -12.05 -16.17
C ILE A 503 -15.59 -10.64 -16.44
N ARG A 504 -16.47 -9.74 -16.89
CA ARG A 504 -16.24 -8.29 -16.95
C ARG A 504 -17.22 -7.59 -16.00
N ARG A 505 -16.70 -6.79 -15.08
CA ARG A 505 -17.47 -5.99 -14.11
C ARG A 505 -17.15 -4.52 -14.31
N GLY A 506 -18.08 -3.74 -14.88
CA GLY A 506 -17.80 -2.35 -15.25
C GLY A 506 -16.62 -2.21 -16.22
N GLY A 507 -16.52 -3.13 -17.18
CA GLY A 507 -15.38 -3.24 -18.10
C GLY A 507 -14.17 -4.04 -17.59
N ASP A 508 -13.96 -4.09 -16.27
CA ASP A 508 -12.76 -4.71 -15.68
C ASP A 508 -12.80 -6.25 -15.71
N PRO A 509 -11.73 -6.92 -16.17
CA PRO A 509 -11.63 -8.38 -16.25
C PRO A 509 -11.27 -9.03 -14.91
N LEU A 510 -12.06 -10.03 -14.51
CA LEU A 510 -11.85 -10.82 -13.31
C LEU A 510 -12.08 -12.30 -13.60
N PHE A 511 -11.13 -13.16 -13.22
CA PHE A 511 -11.32 -14.61 -13.19
C PHE A 511 -11.94 -15.04 -11.86
N VAL A 512 -12.94 -15.93 -11.93
CA VAL A 512 -13.65 -16.50 -10.80
C VAL A 512 -13.69 -18.03 -10.94
N ALA A 513 -13.21 -18.76 -9.94
CA ALA A 513 -13.34 -20.21 -9.86
C ALA A 513 -14.65 -20.59 -9.14
N LEU A 514 -15.65 -21.03 -9.89
CA LEU A 514 -16.97 -21.38 -9.38
C LEU A 514 -17.04 -22.89 -9.07
N PRO A 515 -17.38 -23.33 -7.84
CA PRO A 515 -17.50 -24.74 -7.50
C PRO A 515 -18.53 -25.48 -8.36
N LEU A 516 -18.12 -26.62 -8.91
CA LEU A 516 -19.00 -27.56 -9.60
C LEU A 516 -19.60 -28.50 -8.55
N SER A 517 -20.53 -27.98 -7.75
CA SER A 517 -21.21 -28.79 -6.75
C SER A 517 -21.78 -30.07 -7.38
N ALA A 518 -21.48 -31.21 -6.74
CA ALA A 518 -22.26 -32.42 -6.95
C ALA A 518 -23.70 -32.11 -6.53
N GLU A 519 -24.67 -32.55 -7.32
CA GLU A 519 -26.08 -32.43 -6.97
C GLU A 519 -26.28 -33.00 -5.57
N SER A 520 -26.93 -32.24 -4.68
CA SER A 520 -27.44 -32.80 -3.44
C SER A 520 -28.40 -33.92 -3.83
N GLU A 521 -28.03 -35.18 -3.56
CA GLU A 521 -28.95 -36.31 -3.66
C GLU A 521 -30.19 -35.95 -2.84
N GLY A 522 -31.31 -35.71 -3.53
CA GLY A 522 -32.54 -35.31 -2.86
C GLY A 522 -32.97 -36.44 -1.92
N GLU A 523 -32.94 -36.17 -0.61
CA GLU A 523 -33.57 -37.03 0.38
C GLU A 523 -35.08 -37.05 0.14
N ALA A 524 -35.50 -38.01 -0.68
CA ALA A 524 -36.89 -38.37 -0.86
C ALA A 524 -37.29 -39.40 0.20
N GLU A 525 -37.82 -38.94 1.33
CA GLU A 525 -38.96 -39.57 2.04
C GLU A 525 -39.71 -38.59 2.98
#